data_AF-A0A7Z9Y2I1-F1
#
_entry.id   AF-A0A7Z9Y2I1-F1
#
_cell.length_a   1.000
_cell.length_b   1.000
_cell.length_c   1.000
_cell.angle_alpha   90.00
_cell.angle_beta   90.00
_cell.angle_gamma   90.00
#
_symmetry.space_group_name_H-M   'P 1'
#
loop_
_entity.id
_entity.type
_entity.pdbx_description
1 polymer ?
#
loop_
_entity_poly.entity_id
_entity_poly.type
_entity_poly.pdbx_seq_one_letter_code
_entity_poly.pdbx_strand_id
1 'polypeptide(L)'
;MSASQTRLDVRIDVFEEENQWAKPLASLKPPDLIAATLQEFRELEYLSGEPDDYLLVKKGDMSPLDPEEPLQKQLADEAHLVLWEKERPLPAGAKRPSRPLYLRDQVAGKVFKLDWIPAIIGRPDSNQPHDDWLAVNLESYPTGLRVSRRHAQITEKNGRFYIHSLSRNPTLLKKADGSETPIGEKPVPLDNGDTVFLERSNISLKFIKRNA
;
A
#
# COMPACT_ATOMS: atom_id res chain seq x y z
N MET A 1 -34.68 26.39 6.66
CA MET A 1 -34.99 25.51 5.52
C MET A 1 -33.67 25.00 4.98
N SER A 2 -33.40 23.69 5.11
CA SER A 2 -32.18 23.08 4.58
C SER A 2 -32.31 22.97 3.07
N ALA A 3 -31.47 23.66 2.30
CA ALA A 3 -31.36 23.40 0.87
C ALA A 3 -30.99 21.91 0.69
N SER A 4 -31.74 21.16 -0.11
CA SER A 4 -31.39 19.77 -0.36
C SER A 4 -30.08 19.76 -1.14
N GLN A 5 -29.02 19.22 -0.54
CA GLN A 5 -27.73 19.15 -1.21
C GLN A 5 -27.81 18.20 -2.40
N THR A 6 -27.48 18.69 -3.60
CA THR A 6 -27.44 17.88 -4.82
C THR A 6 -26.41 16.77 -4.69
N ARG A 7 -26.81 15.54 -5.02
CA ARG A 7 -25.94 14.36 -5.07
C ARG A 7 -25.88 13.84 -6.50
N LEU A 8 -24.76 13.22 -6.84
CA LEU A 8 -24.57 12.50 -8.09
C LEU A 8 -24.78 11.01 -7.84
N ASP A 9 -25.34 10.29 -8.80
CA ASP A 9 -25.28 8.84 -8.79
C ASP A 9 -24.00 8.41 -9.52
N VAL A 10 -23.10 7.67 -8.86
CA VAL A 10 -21.87 7.17 -9.48
C VAL A 10 -21.61 5.72 -9.11
N ARG A 11 -20.85 5.02 -9.96
CA ARG A 11 -20.28 3.70 -9.66
C ARG A 11 -18.78 3.83 -9.47
N ILE A 12 -18.22 3.10 -8.52
CA ILE A 12 -16.79 3.08 -8.23
C ILE A 12 -16.33 1.62 -8.20
N ASP A 13 -15.28 1.30 -8.95
CA ASP A 13 -14.55 0.05 -8.77
C ASP A 13 -13.44 0.27 -7.74
N VAL A 14 -13.46 -0.53 -6.68
CA VAL A 14 -12.44 -0.54 -5.63
C VAL A 14 -11.70 -1.87 -5.74
N PHE A 15 -10.75 -1.92 -6.68
CA PHE A 15 -10.04 -3.15 -7.04
C PHE A 15 -11.00 -4.27 -7.45
N GLU A 16 -11.01 -5.39 -6.73
CA GLU A 16 -11.89 -6.53 -6.96
C GLU A 16 -13.36 -6.23 -6.61
N GLU A 17 -13.63 -5.20 -5.80
CA GLU A 17 -14.98 -4.75 -5.48
C GLU A 17 -15.50 -3.81 -6.58
N GLU A 18 -15.96 -4.39 -7.67
CA GLU A 18 -16.45 -3.64 -8.84
C GLU A 18 -17.90 -3.15 -8.69
N ASN A 19 -18.26 -2.11 -9.44
CA ASN A 19 -19.61 -1.57 -9.59
C ASN A 19 -20.28 -1.12 -8.27
N GLN A 20 -19.50 -0.61 -7.32
CA GLN A 20 -20.02 -0.14 -6.03
C GLN A 20 -20.75 1.18 -6.22
N TRP A 21 -22.02 1.23 -5.84
CA TRP A 21 -22.82 2.45 -5.95
C TRP A 21 -22.47 3.44 -4.85
N ALA A 22 -22.29 4.71 -5.23
CA ALA A 22 -22.11 5.82 -4.31
C ALA A 22 -22.97 7.01 -4.71
N LYS A 23 -23.41 7.78 -3.71
CA LYS A 23 -24.16 9.04 -3.91
C LYS A 23 -23.41 10.25 -3.33
N PRO A 24 -22.22 10.61 -3.82
CA PRO A 24 -21.44 11.71 -3.27
C PRO A 24 -22.16 13.04 -3.46
N LEU A 25 -21.82 14.02 -2.62
CA LEU A 25 -22.24 15.40 -2.83
C LEU A 25 -21.66 15.88 -4.17
N ALA A 26 -22.47 16.57 -4.97
CA ALA A 26 -22.06 17.10 -6.26
C ALA A 26 -20.89 18.12 -6.14
N SER A 27 -20.82 18.81 -4.99
CA SER A 27 -19.76 19.75 -4.63
C SER A 27 -18.50 19.12 -4.03
N LEU A 28 -18.49 17.80 -3.78
CA LEU A 28 -17.34 17.10 -3.20
C LEU A 28 -16.14 17.18 -4.16
N LYS A 29 -14.91 17.18 -3.63
CA LYS A 29 -13.71 17.04 -4.45
C LYS A 29 -13.23 15.58 -4.48
N PRO A 30 -12.47 15.14 -5.49
CA PRO A 30 -11.98 13.76 -5.56
C PRO A 30 -11.23 13.27 -4.30
N PRO A 31 -10.34 14.04 -3.65
CA PRO A 31 -9.65 13.57 -2.44
C PRO A 31 -10.60 13.21 -1.29
N ASP A 32 -11.70 13.95 -1.14
CA ASP A 32 -12.70 13.67 -0.11
C ASP A 32 -13.50 12.40 -0.43
N LEU A 33 -13.81 12.17 -1.71
CA LEU A 33 -14.46 10.93 -2.15
C LEU A 33 -13.53 9.73 -1.95
N ILE A 34 -12.24 9.88 -2.28
CA ILE A 34 -11.23 8.86 -2.00
C ILE A 34 -11.22 8.55 -0.51
N ALA A 35 -11.09 9.56 0.36
CA ALA A 35 -11.07 9.34 1.81
C ALA A 35 -12.33 8.60 2.32
N ALA A 36 -13.51 8.96 1.82
CA ALA A 36 -14.76 8.27 2.14
C ALA A 36 -14.76 6.81 1.65
N THR A 37 -14.29 6.55 0.43
CA THR A 37 -14.13 5.20 -0.11
C THR A 37 -13.14 4.38 0.72
N LEU A 38 -11.97 4.93 1.08
CA LEU A 38 -10.99 4.21 1.91
C LEU A 38 -11.55 3.84 3.30
N GLN A 39 -12.37 4.72 3.87
CA GLN A 39 -13.01 4.47 5.15
C GLN A 39 -14.09 3.37 5.07
N GLU A 40 -14.85 3.32 3.97
CA GLU A 40 -15.90 2.31 3.74
C GLU A 40 -15.28 0.92 3.56
N PHE A 41 -14.23 0.80 2.72
CA PHE A 41 -13.60 -0.46 2.35
C PHE A 41 -12.38 -0.84 3.21
N ARG A 42 -12.34 -0.37 4.46
CA ARG A 42 -11.17 -0.52 5.37
C ARG A 42 -10.81 -1.96 5.74
N GLU A 43 -11.72 -2.91 5.49
CA GLU A 43 -11.53 -4.34 5.65
C GLU A 43 -10.59 -4.93 4.60
N LEU A 44 -10.43 -4.29 3.44
CA LEU A 44 -9.48 -4.71 2.42
C LEU A 44 -8.05 -4.52 2.94
N GLU A 45 -7.34 -5.63 3.17
CA GLU A 45 -6.06 -5.58 3.90
C GLU A 45 -4.92 -4.87 3.17
N TYR A 46 -5.02 -4.73 1.86
CA TYR A 46 -4.05 -4.04 1.01
C TYR A 46 -4.40 -2.55 0.81
N LEU A 47 -5.52 -2.07 1.35
CA LEU A 47 -5.94 -0.68 1.19
C LEU A 47 -5.19 0.21 2.20
N SER A 48 -4.38 1.13 1.67
CA SER A 48 -3.77 2.21 2.44
C SER A 48 -4.85 3.17 2.94
N GLY A 49 -4.67 3.68 4.16
CA GLY A 49 -5.54 4.71 4.73
C GLY A 49 -5.20 6.12 4.24
N GLU A 50 -4.18 6.28 3.39
CA GLU A 50 -3.71 7.58 2.91
C GLU A 50 -4.35 7.92 1.55
N PRO A 51 -5.24 8.93 1.46
CA PRO A 51 -5.88 9.30 0.20
C PRO A 51 -4.89 9.70 -0.90
N ASP A 52 -3.74 10.24 -0.52
CA ASP A 52 -2.70 10.67 -1.44
C ASP A 52 -2.04 9.52 -2.21
N ASP A 53 -2.18 8.27 -1.75
CA ASP A 53 -1.71 7.09 -2.50
C ASP A 53 -2.62 6.75 -3.70
N TYR A 54 -3.76 7.43 -3.85
CA TYR A 54 -4.80 7.09 -4.82
C TYR A 54 -5.21 8.24 -5.76
N LEU A 55 -5.81 7.85 -6.87
CA LEU A 55 -6.52 8.71 -7.82
C LEU A 55 -7.90 8.10 -8.07
N LEU A 56 -8.87 8.96 -8.41
CA LEU A 56 -10.07 8.51 -9.11
C LEU A 56 -9.86 8.75 -10.60
N VAL A 57 -10.05 7.69 -11.39
CA VAL A 57 -9.98 7.75 -12.85
C VAL A 57 -11.31 7.34 -13.46
N LYS A 58 -11.67 7.87 -14.63
CA LYS A 58 -12.88 7.47 -15.35
C LYS A 58 -12.65 6.09 -15.99
N LYS A 59 -13.55 5.12 -15.74
CA LYS A 59 -13.36 3.74 -16.23
C LYS A 59 -13.24 3.64 -17.75
N GLY A 60 -13.90 4.52 -18.50
CA GLY A 60 -13.94 4.47 -19.96
C GLY A 60 -12.62 4.80 -20.66
N ASP A 61 -11.82 5.72 -20.10
CA ASP A 61 -10.59 6.21 -20.73
C ASP A 61 -9.39 6.28 -19.78
N MET A 62 -9.57 5.90 -18.51
CA MET A 62 -8.58 5.95 -17.44
C MET A 62 -8.00 7.36 -17.17
N SER A 63 -8.69 8.41 -17.63
CA SER A 63 -8.29 9.79 -17.33
C SER A 63 -8.54 10.12 -15.86
N PRO A 64 -7.57 10.74 -15.16
CA PRO A 64 -7.74 11.13 -13.76
C PRO A 64 -8.69 12.32 -13.64
N LEU A 65 -9.42 12.37 -12.52
CA LEU A 65 -10.14 13.59 -12.12
C LEU A 65 -9.14 14.63 -11.60
N ASP A 66 -9.44 15.90 -11.85
CA ASP A 66 -8.74 17.04 -11.26
C ASP A 66 -9.06 17.11 -9.75
N PRO A 67 -8.05 17.01 -8.86
CA PRO A 67 -8.28 16.99 -7.42
C PRO A 67 -8.86 18.30 -6.86
N GLU A 68 -8.74 19.42 -7.58
CA GLU A 68 -9.17 20.73 -7.10
C GLU A 68 -10.57 21.13 -7.57
N GLU A 69 -11.11 20.45 -8.58
CA GLU A 69 -12.44 20.74 -9.12
C GLU A 69 -13.53 19.84 -8.51
N PRO A 70 -14.73 20.37 -8.20
CA PRO A 70 -15.85 19.58 -7.73
C PRO A 70 -16.30 18.49 -8.73
N LEU A 71 -16.79 17.36 -8.22
CA LEU A 71 -17.20 16.21 -9.03
C LEU A 71 -18.20 16.57 -10.14
N GLN A 72 -19.19 17.41 -9.85
CA GLN A 72 -20.24 17.80 -10.82
C GLN A 72 -19.74 18.54 -12.06
N LYS A 73 -18.54 19.13 -12.02
CA LYS A 73 -17.94 19.78 -13.18
C LYS A 73 -17.18 18.81 -14.09
N GLN A 74 -16.92 17.61 -13.59
CA GLN A 74 -16.02 16.63 -14.22
C GLN A 74 -16.76 15.35 -14.64
N LEU A 75 -17.88 15.06 -13.97
CA LEU A 75 -18.65 13.84 -14.10
C LEU A 75 -20.08 14.13 -14.57
N ALA A 76 -20.57 13.26 -15.45
CA ALA A 76 -22.00 13.13 -15.70
C ALA A 76 -22.65 12.28 -14.60
N ASP A 77 -23.98 12.29 -14.55
CA ASP A 77 -24.72 11.34 -13.72
C ASP A 77 -24.49 9.90 -14.21
N GLU A 78 -24.54 8.95 -13.28
CA GLU A 78 -24.19 7.53 -13.45
C GLU A 78 -22.76 7.25 -13.94
N ALA A 79 -21.84 8.21 -13.81
CA ALA A 79 -20.44 8.03 -14.18
C ALA A 79 -19.80 6.84 -13.44
N HIS A 80 -18.89 6.16 -14.12
CA HIS A 80 -18.16 5.00 -13.59
C HIS A 80 -16.69 5.35 -13.38
N LEU A 81 -16.25 5.26 -12.14
CA LEU A 81 -14.90 5.55 -11.68
C LEU A 81 -14.16 4.28 -11.25
N VAL A 82 -12.85 4.36 -11.23
CA VAL A 82 -11.96 3.34 -10.65
C VAL A 82 -11.07 4.03 -9.62
N LEU A 83 -10.96 3.45 -8.43
CA LEU A 83 -9.95 3.83 -7.47
C LEU A 83 -8.60 3.25 -7.92
N TRP A 84 -7.69 4.12 -8.33
CA TRP A 84 -6.42 3.74 -8.92
C TRP A 84 -5.27 4.08 -7.97
N GLU A 85 -4.36 3.13 -7.75
CA GLU A 85 -3.14 3.38 -6.96
C GLU A 85 -2.13 4.17 -7.77
N LYS A 86 -1.60 5.25 -7.19
CA LYS A 86 -0.47 5.96 -7.77
C LYS A 86 0.75 5.05 -7.78
N GLU A 87 1.51 5.12 -8.86
CA GLU A 87 2.80 4.47 -8.96
C GLU A 87 3.91 5.44 -8.55
N ARG A 88 4.81 4.98 -7.68
CA ARG A 88 6.03 5.73 -7.37
C ARG A 88 7.09 5.52 -8.45
N PRO A 89 7.95 6.52 -8.75
CA PRO A 89 9.07 6.36 -9.66
C PRO A 89 9.97 5.19 -9.25
N LEU A 90 10.45 4.41 -10.24
CA LEU A 90 11.36 3.30 -9.97
C LEU A 90 12.76 3.82 -9.63
N PRO A 91 13.36 3.37 -8.53
CA PRO A 91 14.78 3.59 -8.25
C PRO A 91 15.67 2.93 -9.31
N ALA A 92 16.87 3.46 -9.51
CA ALA A 92 17.81 2.92 -10.48
C ALA A 92 18.16 1.45 -10.16
N GLY A 93 18.00 0.55 -11.13
CA GLY A 93 18.27 -0.89 -10.97
C GLY A 93 17.15 -1.69 -10.31
N ALA A 94 16.09 -1.05 -9.82
CA ALA A 94 14.91 -1.72 -9.30
C ALA A 94 13.93 -2.09 -10.43
N LYS A 95 12.99 -2.99 -10.14
CA LYS A 95 11.94 -3.43 -11.07
C LYS A 95 10.59 -3.41 -10.37
N ARG A 96 9.50 -3.30 -11.14
CA ARG A 96 8.16 -3.59 -10.60
C ARG A 96 8.09 -5.05 -10.16
N PRO A 97 7.46 -5.36 -9.01
CA PRO A 97 7.14 -6.74 -8.68
C PRO A 97 6.16 -7.31 -9.72
N SER A 98 6.17 -8.63 -9.92
CA SER A 98 5.29 -9.27 -10.91
C SER A 98 3.80 -9.19 -10.58
N ARG A 99 3.46 -8.80 -9.35
CA ARG A 99 2.10 -8.67 -8.81
C ARG A 99 2.06 -7.52 -7.79
N PRO A 100 0.89 -6.92 -7.49
CA PRO A 100 0.79 -5.94 -6.41
C PRO A 100 1.10 -6.58 -5.05
N LEU A 101 2.05 -5.97 -4.32
CA LEU A 101 2.53 -6.46 -3.03
C LEU A 101 2.42 -5.37 -1.97
N TYR A 102 2.14 -5.80 -0.75
CA TYR A 102 1.97 -4.90 0.39
C TYR A 102 2.58 -5.51 1.65
N LEU A 103 2.96 -4.63 2.57
CA LEU A 103 3.21 -4.97 3.96
C LEU A 103 2.21 -4.23 4.83
N ARG A 104 1.46 -4.93 5.67
CA ARG A 104 0.51 -4.33 6.62
C ARG A 104 1.02 -4.48 8.05
N ASP A 105 1.23 -3.36 8.72
CA ASP A 105 1.44 -3.34 10.15
C ASP A 105 0.22 -3.90 10.89
N GLN A 106 0.43 -4.97 11.66
CA GLN A 106 -0.64 -5.65 12.39
C GLN A 106 -1.13 -4.89 13.63
N VAL A 107 -0.39 -3.87 14.09
CA VAL A 107 -0.78 -3.05 15.24
C VAL A 107 -1.40 -1.74 14.79
N ALA A 108 -0.69 -0.93 14.00
CA ALA A 108 -1.21 0.37 13.56
C ALA A 108 -2.16 0.28 12.36
N GLY A 109 -2.23 -0.88 11.69
CA GLY A 109 -3.04 -1.07 10.48
C GLY A 109 -2.46 -0.41 9.22
N LYS A 110 -1.35 0.35 9.34
CA LYS A 110 -0.68 1.04 8.22
C LYS A 110 -0.25 0.05 7.14
N VAL A 111 -0.54 0.39 5.90
CA VAL A 111 -0.19 -0.42 4.73
C VAL A 111 0.92 0.27 3.94
N PHE A 112 1.90 -0.52 3.53
CA PHE A 112 2.99 -0.09 2.66
C PHE A 112 2.89 -0.86 1.35
N LYS A 113 2.56 -0.17 0.25
CA LYS A 113 2.69 -0.75 -1.09
C LYS A 113 4.17 -0.91 -1.44
N LEU A 114 4.53 -2.08 -1.96
CA LEU A 114 5.89 -2.34 -2.44
C LEU A 114 5.93 -2.05 -3.94
N ASP A 115 6.19 -0.80 -4.29
CA ASP A 115 6.22 -0.33 -5.68
C ASP A 115 7.36 -0.92 -6.51
N TRP A 116 8.39 -1.48 -5.87
CA TRP A 116 9.55 -2.05 -6.53
C TRP A 116 10.17 -3.21 -5.76
N ILE A 117 11.00 -3.98 -6.47
CA ILE A 117 11.87 -5.03 -5.97
C ILE A 117 13.30 -4.79 -6.49
N PRO A 118 14.34 -5.01 -5.67
CA PRO A 118 14.29 -5.40 -4.25
C PRO A 118 13.68 -4.32 -3.36
N ALA A 119 12.78 -4.73 -2.46
CA ALA A 119 12.13 -3.84 -1.50
C ALA A 119 12.87 -3.89 -0.17
N ILE A 120 13.45 -2.78 0.26
CA ILE A 120 14.15 -2.67 1.54
C ILE A 120 13.19 -2.21 2.62
N ILE A 121 13.25 -2.89 3.77
CA ILE A 121 12.56 -2.52 5.02
C ILE A 121 13.60 -1.95 5.96
N GLY A 122 13.36 -0.76 6.51
CA GLY A 122 14.31 -0.13 7.42
C GLY A 122 14.00 1.32 7.75
N ARG A 123 15.06 2.13 7.82
CA ARG A 123 15.01 3.57 8.06
C ARG A 123 15.94 4.30 7.08
N PRO A 124 15.63 5.55 6.73
CA PRO A 124 16.49 6.34 5.85
C PRO A 124 17.85 6.59 6.50
N ASP A 125 18.87 6.70 5.65
CA ASP A 125 20.19 7.24 5.99
C ASP A 125 20.80 7.79 4.71
N SER A 126 20.94 9.11 4.64
CA SER A 126 21.48 9.81 3.47
C SER A 126 22.92 9.42 3.11
N ASN A 127 23.64 8.75 4.02
CA ASN A 127 25.00 8.27 3.78
C ASN A 127 25.05 6.82 3.28
N GLN A 128 23.91 6.14 3.17
CA GLN A 128 23.86 4.76 2.70
C GLN A 128 23.66 4.72 1.18
N PRO A 129 24.35 3.80 0.49
CA PRO A 129 23.98 3.45 -0.87
C PRO A 129 22.52 3.03 -0.94
N HIS A 130 21.89 3.33 -2.08
CA HIS A 130 20.54 2.87 -2.42
C HIS A 130 19.46 3.24 -1.39
N ASP A 131 19.52 4.46 -0.81
CA ASP A 131 18.45 4.95 0.07
C ASP A 131 17.12 5.14 -0.67
N ASP A 132 17.19 5.36 -1.98
CA ASP A 132 16.06 5.32 -2.89
C ASP A 132 15.38 3.94 -2.96
N TRP A 133 16.05 2.85 -2.56
CA TRP A 133 15.45 1.50 -2.54
C TRP A 133 14.61 1.20 -1.29
N LEU A 134 14.58 2.12 -0.31
CA LEU A 134 13.77 1.99 0.91
C LEU A 134 12.27 2.01 0.59
N ALA A 135 11.67 0.83 0.44
CA ALA A 135 10.24 0.68 0.14
C ALA A 135 9.37 0.83 1.40
N VAL A 136 9.89 0.40 2.57
CA VAL A 136 9.20 0.52 3.86
C VAL A 136 10.04 1.31 4.83
N ASN A 137 9.66 2.58 5.01
CA ASN A 137 10.26 3.48 5.99
C ASN A 137 9.53 3.36 7.35
N LEU A 138 10.26 2.86 8.34
CA LEU A 138 9.78 2.67 9.72
C LEU A 138 10.30 3.75 10.68
N GLU A 139 10.88 4.85 10.20
CA GLU A 139 11.44 5.91 11.05
C GLU A 139 10.38 6.59 11.92
N SER A 140 9.18 6.82 11.37
CA SER A 140 8.10 7.50 12.07
C SER A 140 7.47 6.66 13.20
N TYR A 141 7.89 5.40 13.37
CA TYR A 141 7.37 4.52 14.40
C TYR A 141 7.95 4.91 15.78
N PRO A 142 7.17 4.79 16.87
CA PRO A 142 7.68 5.04 18.22
C PRO A 142 8.93 4.22 18.58
N THR A 143 9.01 2.98 18.07
CA THR A 143 10.15 2.07 18.24
C THR A 143 11.06 2.03 17.00
N GLY A 144 10.84 2.92 16.03
CA GLY A 144 11.53 2.96 14.74
C GLY A 144 13.04 3.04 14.88
N LEU A 145 13.56 3.78 15.86
CA LEU A 145 15.02 3.89 16.11
C LEU A 145 15.70 2.53 16.40
N ARG A 146 14.94 1.51 16.81
CA ARG A 146 15.44 0.14 17.03
C ARG A 146 15.49 -0.69 15.74
N VAL A 147 14.93 -0.17 14.65
CA VAL A 147 15.02 -0.73 13.30
C VAL A 147 16.34 -0.25 12.68
N SER A 148 17.09 -1.20 12.12
CA SER A 148 18.28 -0.91 11.30
C SER A 148 17.90 -0.10 10.07
N ARG A 149 18.81 0.74 9.56
CA ARG A 149 18.60 1.53 8.33
C ARG A 149 18.30 0.64 7.12
N ARG A 150 18.99 -0.50 7.06
CA ARG A 150 18.69 -1.62 6.17
C ARG A 150 18.44 -2.83 7.05
N HIS A 151 17.18 -3.19 7.29
CA HIS A 151 16.83 -4.25 8.24
C HIS A 151 16.67 -5.59 7.53
N ALA A 152 15.81 -5.62 6.52
CA ALA A 152 15.52 -6.79 5.71
C ALA A 152 15.25 -6.37 4.27
N GLN A 153 15.34 -7.32 3.35
CA GLN A 153 15.05 -7.09 1.94
C GLN A 153 14.15 -8.20 1.40
N ILE A 154 13.10 -7.78 0.69
CA ILE A 154 12.24 -8.66 -0.09
C ILE A 154 12.72 -8.65 -1.55
N THR A 155 12.89 -9.84 -2.10
CA THR A 155 13.34 -10.08 -3.48
C THR A 155 12.35 -10.97 -4.21
N GLU A 156 12.39 -10.94 -5.54
CA GLU A 156 11.58 -11.82 -6.38
C GLU A 156 12.49 -12.61 -7.33
N LYS A 157 12.23 -13.91 -7.46
CA LYS A 157 12.86 -14.78 -8.45
C LYS A 157 11.82 -15.74 -9.02
N ASN A 158 11.64 -15.70 -10.34
CA ASN A 158 10.69 -16.55 -11.09
C ASN A 158 9.26 -16.49 -10.51
N GLY A 159 8.75 -15.30 -10.18
CA GLY A 159 7.40 -15.12 -9.62
C GLY A 159 7.23 -15.54 -8.16
N ARG A 160 8.32 -15.93 -7.48
CA ARG A 160 8.34 -16.29 -6.04
C ARG A 160 9.07 -15.23 -5.24
N PHE A 161 8.55 -14.93 -4.05
CA PHE A 161 9.08 -13.91 -3.17
C PHE A 161 9.92 -14.53 -2.07
N TYR A 162 10.98 -13.82 -1.68
CA TYR A 162 11.90 -14.24 -0.67
C TYR A 162 12.28 -13.06 0.22
N ILE A 163 12.56 -13.34 1.48
CA ILE A 163 13.08 -12.36 2.43
C ILE A 163 14.41 -12.84 3.02
N HIS A 164 15.33 -11.91 3.21
CA HIS A 164 16.56 -12.12 3.98
C HIS A 164 16.87 -10.90 4.84
N SER A 165 17.68 -11.11 5.87
CA SER A 165 18.13 -10.03 6.74
C SER A 165 19.31 -9.29 6.11
N LEU A 166 19.30 -7.97 6.24
CA LEU A 166 20.43 -7.09 5.91
C LEU A 166 21.14 -6.58 7.18
N SER A 167 20.71 -7.04 8.36
CA SER A 167 21.24 -6.54 9.62
C SER A 167 21.41 -7.64 10.67
N ARG A 168 22.21 -7.33 11.69
CA ARG A 168 22.37 -8.22 12.87
C ARG A 168 21.19 -8.14 13.84
N ASN A 169 20.30 -7.17 13.67
CA ASN A 169 19.09 -7.11 14.49
C ASN A 169 18.16 -8.25 14.06
N PRO A 170 17.68 -9.08 15.01
CA PRO A 170 16.90 -10.26 14.66
C PRO A 170 15.59 -9.92 13.94
N THR A 171 15.28 -10.73 12.93
CA THR A 171 14.01 -10.76 12.22
C THR A 171 13.48 -12.18 12.21
N LEU A 172 12.22 -12.38 12.55
CA LEU A 172 11.54 -13.67 12.46
C LEU A 172 10.51 -13.63 11.34
N LEU A 173 10.36 -14.74 10.63
CA LEU A 173 9.23 -14.99 9.76
C LEU A 173 8.22 -15.85 10.51
N LYS A 174 7.01 -15.35 10.72
CA LYS A 174 5.90 -16.11 11.29
C LYS A 174 4.99 -16.57 10.17
N LYS A 175 4.85 -17.88 10.00
CA LYS A 175 3.97 -18.49 9.00
C LYS A 175 2.53 -18.56 9.52
N ALA A 176 1.58 -18.76 8.62
CA ALA A 176 0.16 -18.89 8.96
C ALA A 176 -0.16 -20.10 9.87
N ASP A 177 0.68 -21.13 9.84
CA ASP A 177 0.58 -22.31 10.72
C ASP A 177 1.11 -22.07 12.15
N GLY A 178 1.58 -20.86 12.44
CA GLY A 178 2.16 -20.48 13.73
C GLY A 178 3.64 -20.81 13.89
N SER A 179 4.28 -21.41 12.88
CA SER A 179 5.73 -21.65 12.91
C SER A 179 6.51 -20.35 12.77
N GLU A 180 7.62 -20.27 13.49
CA GLU A 180 8.54 -19.13 13.45
C GLU A 180 9.91 -19.57 12.94
N THR A 181 10.44 -18.85 11.95
CA THR A 181 11.76 -19.12 11.38
C THR A 181 12.63 -17.87 11.46
N PRO A 182 13.80 -17.91 12.11
CA PRO A 182 14.75 -16.80 12.06
C PRO A 182 15.20 -16.51 10.63
N ILE A 183 15.17 -15.23 10.25
CA ILE A 183 15.62 -14.77 8.95
C ILE A 183 17.09 -14.35 9.06
N GLY A 184 17.96 -15.10 8.41
CA GLY A 184 19.40 -14.80 8.29
C GLY A 184 19.74 -14.18 6.93
N GLU A 185 21.02 -14.26 6.54
CA GLU A 185 21.50 -13.79 5.24
C GLU A 185 20.97 -14.63 4.06
N LYS A 186 20.65 -15.90 4.30
CA LYS A 186 20.09 -16.79 3.28
C LYS A 186 18.62 -16.44 3.04
N PRO A 187 18.20 -16.24 1.77
CA PRO A 187 16.79 -15.98 1.46
C PRO A 187 15.87 -17.13 1.88
N VAL A 188 14.78 -16.78 2.53
CA VAL A 188 13.70 -17.69 2.95
C VAL A 188 12.44 -17.38 2.13
N PRO A 189 11.67 -18.39 1.68
CA PRO A 189 10.40 -18.15 0.98
C PRO A 189 9.41 -17.33 1.80
N LEU A 190 8.83 -16.31 1.15
CA LEU A 190 7.84 -15.42 1.72
C LEU A 190 6.50 -15.60 0.99
N ASP A 191 5.50 -16.10 1.71
CA ASP A 191 4.19 -16.45 1.19
C ASP A 191 3.12 -15.45 1.65
N ASN A 192 2.02 -15.36 0.90
CA ASN A 192 0.90 -14.49 1.26
C ASN A 192 0.36 -14.84 2.65
N GLY A 193 0.22 -13.84 3.51
CA GLY A 193 -0.25 -13.98 4.88
C GLY A 193 0.87 -14.17 5.92
N ASP A 194 2.11 -14.43 5.50
CA ASP A 194 3.24 -14.49 6.42
C ASP A 194 3.49 -13.14 7.10
N THR A 195 4.01 -13.17 8.33
CA THR A 195 4.35 -11.96 9.07
C THR A 195 5.87 -11.85 9.28
N VAL A 196 6.43 -10.73 8.82
CA VAL A 196 7.81 -10.32 9.11
C VAL A 196 7.82 -9.60 10.45
N PHE A 197 8.45 -10.20 11.44
CA PHE A 197 8.51 -9.69 12.81
C PHE A 197 9.91 -9.16 13.13
N LEU A 198 10.00 -7.86 13.43
CA LEU A 198 11.23 -7.18 13.81
C LEU A 198 11.34 -7.14 15.34
N GLU A 199 12.07 -8.10 15.93
CA GLU A 199 11.98 -8.41 17.37
C GLU A 199 12.30 -7.21 18.28
N ARG A 200 13.38 -6.47 17.99
CA ARG A 200 13.82 -5.36 18.86
C ARG A 200 12.86 -4.18 18.89
N SER A 201 12.16 -3.93 17.78
CA SER A 201 11.18 -2.86 17.65
C SER A 201 9.75 -3.34 17.94
N ASN A 202 9.53 -4.65 18.06
CA ASN A 202 8.22 -5.28 18.20
C ASN A 202 7.23 -4.84 17.09
N ILE A 203 7.74 -4.77 15.84
CA ILE A 203 6.94 -4.40 14.66
C ILE A 203 6.61 -5.69 13.90
N SER A 204 5.34 -5.88 13.57
CA SER A 204 4.82 -7.05 12.85
C SER A 204 4.21 -6.61 11.53
N LEU A 205 4.82 -7.01 10.41
CA LEU A 205 4.40 -6.65 9.06
C LEU A 205 3.89 -7.88 8.31
N LYS A 206 2.58 -7.98 8.08
CA LYS A 206 1.97 -9.04 7.27
C LYS A 206 2.23 -8.79 5.80
N PHE A 207 2.78 -9.78 5.10
CA PHE A 207 2.99 -9.76 3.67
C PHE A 207 1.70 -10.12 2.93
N ILE A 208 1.27 -9.25 2.02
CA ILE A 208 0.03 -9.41 1.27
C ILE A 208 0.37 -9.37 -0.21
N LYS A 209 -0.12 -10.36 -0.94
CA LYS A 209 -0.03 -10.48 -2.38
C LYS A 209 -1.45 -10.39 -2.93
N ARG A 210 -1.78 -9.28 -3.59
CA ARG A 210 -3.10 -9.14 -4.20
C ARG A 210 -3.17 -9.97 -5.49
N ASN A 211 -4.35 -10.47 -5.80
CA ASN A 211 -4.59 -11.02 -7.13
C ASN A 211 -4.49 -9.90 -8.18
N ALA A 212 -4.07 -10.27 -9.37
CA ALA A 212 -3.97 -9.36 -10.50
C ALA A 212 -5.25 -9.43 -11.31
#